data_AF-A0A0J7KKI0-F1
#
_entry.id   AF-A0A0J7KKI0-F1
#
_cell.length_a   1.000
_cell.length_b   1.000
_cell.length_c   1.000
_cell.angle_alpha   90.00
_cell.angle_beta   90.00
_cell.angle_gamma   90.00
#
_symmetry.space_group_name_H-M   'P 1'
#
loop_
_entity.id
_entity.type
_entity.pdbx_description
1 polymer ?
#
loop_
_entity_poly.entity_id
_entity_poly.type
_entity_poly.pdbx_seq_one_letter_code
_entity_poly.pdbx_strand_id
1 'polypeptide(L)'
;MLNNLHLVSKWGCDGSSGRSLYKQVFTAFQQSDSDLFMTCLVPLQLYALSENDGKRIFLWQNPRPSSTRYCRVVKLEFIKETAEVIRMEKAKMEKQMKELLPSEVEIPDLPHVTVHHDLCMTMIDGKTCNALTNTNSAQKCNTCGATPANMNDIDEVEKN
;
A
#
# COMPACT_ATOMS: atom_id res chain seq x y z
N MET A 1 9.37 -28.67 10.73
CA MET A 1 10.20 -27.48 11.07
C MET A 1 9.40 -26.24 10.64
N LEU A 2 9.56 -25.05 11.25
CA LEU A 2 8.83 -23.86 10.78
C LEU A 2 9.58 -23.25 9.60
N ASN A 3 9.32 -23.78 8.41
CA ASN A 3 9.92 -23.31 7.17
C ASN A 3 8.89 -22.45 6.40
N ASN A 4 9.35 -21.66 5.44
CA ASN A 4 8.52 -20.78 4.59
C ASN A 4 7.74 -19.74 5.40
N LEU A 5 8.44 -18.74 5.93
CA LEU A 5 7.79 -17.63 6.62
C LEU A 5 7.24 -16.62 5.61
N HIS A 6 6.08 -16.08 5.91
CA HIS A 6 5.39 -15.07 5.11
C HIS A 6 5.05 -13.86 5.97
N LEU A 7 5.59 -12.71 5.59
CA LEU A 7 5.25 -11.42 6.16
C LEU A 7 4.19 -10.75 5.30
N VAL A 8 2.97 -10.65 5.83
CA VAL A 8 1.89 -9.89 5.20
C VAL A 8 2.00 -8.43 5.63
N SER A 9 2.04 -7.54 4.65
CA SER A 9 2.06 -6.10 4.86
C SER A 9 0.97 -5.42 4.04
N LYS A 10 0.36 -4.39 4.59
CA LYS A 10 -0.45 -3.45 3.79
C LYS A 10 0.39 -2.25 3.43
N TRP A 11 0.16 -1.69 2.26
CA TRP A 11 0.80 -0.46 1.83
C TRP A 11 -0.20 0.46 1.12
N GLY A 12 0.22 1.69 0.89
CA GLY A 12 -0.52 2.67 0.10
C GLY A 12 0.22 3.98 0.03
N CYS A 13 -0.44 4.99 -0.54
CA CYS A 13 0.10 6.32 -0.70
C CYS A 13 -0.95 7.37 -0.35
N ASP A 14 -0.47 8.54 0.08
CA ASP A 14 -1.32 9.66 0.46
C ASP A 14 -0.63 11.00 0.14
N GLY A 15 -1.45 12.01 -0.10
CA GLY A 15 -1.06 13.37 -0.43
C GLY A 15 -1.43 14.36 0.67
N SER A 16 -0.54 15.30 0.95
CA SER A 16 -0.80 16.39 1.88
C SER A 16 -0.38 17.73 1.27
N SER A 17 -1.37 18.55 0.94
CA SER A 17 -1.20 19.90 0.40
C SER A 17 -1.18 20.96 1.51
N GLY A 18 -0.75 22.19 1.15
CA GLY A 18 -0.83 23.36 2.03
C GLY A 18 0.28 23.44 3.07
N ARG A 19 1.45 22.84 2.77
CA ARG A 19 2.64 22.93 3.62
C ARG A 19 3.31 24.29 3.49
N SER A 20 4.02 24.69 4.55
CA SER A 20 4.79 25.93 4.56
C SER A 20 5.93 25.85 3.56
N LEU A 21 6.04 26.88 2.72
CA LEU A 21 7.10 27.00 1.73
C LEU A 21 8.40 27.46 2.41
N TYR A 22 9.48 26.74 2.20
CA TYR A 22 10.79 27.19 2.64
C TYR A 22 11.34 28.22 1.65
N LYS A 23 12.12 29.19 2.14
CA LYS A 23 12.78 30.20 1.31
C LYS A 23 14.09 29.69 0.68
N GLN A 24 14.25 28.38 0.59
CA GLN A 24 15.43 27.75 0.00
C GLN A 24 15.25 27.65 -1.51
N VAL A 25 16.31 27.94 -2.26
CA VAL A 25 16.28 27.83 -3.72
C VAL A 25 16.37 26.35 -4.12
N PHE A 26 15.43 25.90 -4.96
CA PHE A 26 15.50 24.58 -5.58
C PHE A 26 16.54 24.58 -6.71
N THR A 27 17.23 23.45 -6.86
CA THR A 27 18.20 23.27 -7.95
C THR A 27 17.52 23.09 -9.31
N ALA A 28 16.27 22.61 -9.33
CA ALA A 28 15.48 22.43 -10.55
C ALA A 28 14.41 23.53 -10.70
N PHE A 29 14.12 23.89 -11.95
CA PHE A 29 13.07 24.86 -12.29
C PHE A 29 11.68 24.27 -11.96
N GLN A 30 10.76 25.08 -11.42
CA GLN A 30 9.35 24.72 -11.12
C GLN A 30 9.09 23.69 -9.99
N GLN A 31 10.03 23.48 -9.08
CA GLN A 31 9.76 22.71 -7.87
C GLN A 31 9.16 23.57 -6.75
N SER A 32 8.28 22.95 -5.96
CA SER A 32 7.67 23.53 -4.77
C SER A 32 7.52 22.47 -3.69
N ASP A 33 7.73 22.87 -2.44
CA ASP A 33 7.53 22.10 -1.21
C ASP A 33 6.13 22.33 -0.59
N SER A 34 5.20 22.94 -1.33
CA SER A 34 3.81 23.16 -0.89
C SER A 34 3.03 21.88 -0.67
N ASP A 35 3.42 20.82 -1.39
CA ASP A 35 2.72 19.56 -1.46
C ASP A 35 3.69 18.42 -1.17
N LEU A 36 3.21 17.47 -0.36
CA LEU A 36 3.94 16.28 0.03
C LEU A 36 3.17 15.05 -0.44
N PHE A 37 3.87 14.11 -1.04
CA PHE A 37 3.34 12.81 -1.41
C PHE A 37 4.18 11.73 -0.76
N MET A 38 3.53 10.74 -0.15
CA MET A 38 4.21 9.73 0.65
C MET A 38 3.67 8.34 0.33
N THR A 39 4.58 7.37 0.20
CA THR A 39 4.26 5.94 0.12
C THR A 39 4.67 5.28 1.43
N CYS A 40 3.75 4.54 2.03
CA CYS A 40 3.95 3.89 3.32
C CYS A 40 3.58 2.40 3.29
N LEU A 41 4.18 1.66 4.22
CA LEU A 41 3.95 0.23 4.44
C LEU A 41 3.79 -0.05 5.94
N VAL A 42 2.88 -0.96 6.28
CA VAL A 42 2.63 -1.43 7.64
C VAL A 42 2.69 -2.96 7.66
N PRO A 43 3.61 -3.58 8.39
CA PRO A 43 3.59 -5.02 8.60
C PRO A 43 2.39 -5.40 9.47
N LEU A 44 1.65 -6.43 9.07
CA LEU A 44 0.43 -6.88 9.73
C LEU A 44 0.64 -8.15 10.52
N GLN A 45 1.25 -9.15 9.91
CA GLN A 45 1.39 -10.47 10.50
C GLN A 45 2.53 -11.25 9.85
N LEU A 46 3.22 -12.03 10.66
CA LEU A 46 4.21 -13.01 10.24
C LEU A 46 3.65 -14.40 10.56
N TYR A 47 3.54 -15.25 9.55
CA TYR A 47 3.11 -16.63 9.72
C TYR A 47 4.08 -17.60 9.04
N ALA A 48 4.10 -18.83 9.53
CA ALA A 48 4.73 -19.97 8.86
C ALA A 48 3.65 -20.94 8.37
N LEU A 49 3.98 -21.73 7.36
CA LEU A 49 3.13 -22.83 6.91
C LEU A 49 3.54 -24.12 7.61
N SER A 50 2.57 -24.78 8.24
CA SER A 50 2.76 -26.11 8.81
C SER A 50 3.03 -27.13 7.70
N GLU A 51 4.15 -27.85 7.81
CA GLU A 51 4.54 -28.90 6.84
C GLU A 51 3.52 -30.05 6.78
N ASN A 52 2.77 -30.29 7.87
CA ASN A 52 1.89 -31.45 7.98
C ASN A 52 0.50 -31.24 7.36
N ASP A 53 -0.05 -30.02 7.48
CA ASP A 53 -1.45 -29.73 7.12
C ASP A 53 -1.64 -28.41 6.35
N GLY A 54 -0.55 -27.71 6.02
CA GLY A 54 -0.59 -26.45 5.27
C GLY A 54 -1.25 -25.29 6.03
N LYS A 55 -1.57 -25.46 7.32
CA LYS A 55 -2.21 -24.40 8.11
C LYS A 55 -1.22 -23.31 8.44
N ARG A 56 -1.74 -22.08 8.53
CA ARG A 56 -0.97 -20.91 8.96
C ARG A 56 -0.77 -20.95 10.47
N ILE A 57 0.48 -20.90 10.89
CA ILE A 57 0.89 -20.72 12.28
C ILE A 57 1.36 -19.28 12.42
N PHE A 58 0.60 -18.45 13.14
CA PHE A 58 0.95 -17.04 13.36
C PHE A 58 2.06 -16.93 14.41
N LEU A 59 3.19 -16.35 14.00
CA LEU A 59 4.35 -16.11 14.87
C LEU A 59 4.31 -14.72 15.48
N TRP A 60 3.82 -13.74 14.71
CA TRP A 60 3.66 -12.38 15.16
C TRP A 60 2.46 -11.73 14.49
N GLN A 61 1.77 -10.88 15.24
CA GLN A 61 0.69 -10.03 14.74
C GLN A 61 0.90 -8.62 15.28
N ASN A 62 0.68 -7.63 14.42
CA ASN A 62 0.75 -6.23 14.80
C ASN A 62 -0.39 -5.92 15.80
N PRO A 63 -0.07 -5.53 17.05
CA PRO A 63 -1.09 -5.28 18.05
C PRO A 63 -1.88 -3.99 17.79
N ARG A 64 -1.37 -3.08 16.95
CA ARG A 64 -2.02 -1.82 16.59
C ARG A 64 -1.82 -1.51 15.09
N PRO A 65 -2.52 -2.20 14.17
CA PRO A 65 -2.35 -2.05 12.72
C PRO A 65 -2.68 -0.67 12.15
N SER A 66 -3.36 0.18 12.92
CA SER A 66 -3.72 1.55 12.55
C SER A 66 -2.87 2.60 13.25
N SER A 67 -1.88 2.19 14.07
CA SER A 67 -0.98 3.12 14.77
C SER A 67 0.12 3.62 13.83
N THR A 68 0.34 4.94 13.81
CA THR A 68 1.44 5.59 13.07
C THR A 68 2.82 5.03 13.41
N ARG A 69 3.02 4.53 14.64
CA ARG A 69 4.29 3.91 15.08
C ARG A 69 4.75 2.70 14.25
N TYR A 70 3.82 1.98 13.61
CA TYR A 70 4.12 0.85 12.74
C TYR A 70 4.06 1.22 11.24
N CYS A 71 3.73 2.47 10.92
CA CYS A 71 3.72 2.98 9.55
C CYS A 71 5.15 3.34 9.15
N ARG A 72 5.73 2.56 8.24
CA ARG A 72 7.08 2.75 7.71
C ARG A 72 7.00 3.50 6.39
N VAL A 73 7.73 4.59 6.29
CA VAL A 73 7.84 5.37 5.05
C VAL A 73 8.75 4.64 4.09
N VAL A 74 8.25 4.36 2.89
CA VAL A 74 9.01 3.78 1.77
C VAL A 74 9.59 4.90 0.91
N LYS A 75 8.77 5.92 0.64
CA LYS A 75 9.14 7.05 -0.21
C LYS A 75 8.45 8.33 0.25
N LEU A 76 9.14 9.46 0.12
CA LEU A 76 8.66 10.79 0.44
C LEU A 76 9.09 11.77 -0.65
N GLU A 77 8.16 12.53 -1.22
CA GLU A 77 8.42 13.44 -2.35
C GLU A 77 7.66 14.76 -2.19
N PHE A 78 8.25 15.86 -2.67
CA PHE A 78 7.59 17.15 -2.79
C PHE A 78 6.88 17.27 -4.14
N ILE A 79 5.69 16.67 -4.22
CA ILE A 79 4.87 16.66 -5.42
C ILE A 79 3.41 16.66 -5.03
N LYS A 80 2.60 17.34 -5.84
CA LYS A 80 1.15 17.34 -5.68
C LYS A 80 0.58 15.97 -6.03
N GLU A 81 -0.27 15.47 -5.15
CA GLU A 81 -1.04 14.25 -5.39
C GLU A 81 -2.00 14.45 -6.55
N THR A 82 -1.80 13.67 -7.61
CA THR A 82 -2.63 13.64 -8.82
C THR A 82 -2.91 12.20 -9.21
N ALA A 83 -3.95 11.98 -10.01
CA ALA A 83 -4.27 10.63 -10.49
C ALA A 83 -3.11 9.98 -11.26
N GLU A 84 -2.32 10.78 -11.98
CA GLU A 84 -1.15 10.30 -12.69
C GLU A 84 -0.03 9.86 -11.74
N VAL A 85 0.31 10.69 -10.75
CA VAL A 85 1.31 10.36 -9.72
C VAL A 85 0.92 9.10 -8.97
N ILE A 86 -0.35 8.94 -8.61
CA ILE A 86 -0.87 7.74 -7.93
C ILE A 86 -0.67 6.48 -8.80
N ARG A 87 -1.05 6.53 -10.09
CA ARG A 87 -0.92 5.38 -11.00
C ARG A 87 0.54 5.04 -11.27
N MET A 88 1.38 6.04 -11.47
CA MET A 88 2.82 5.87 -11.67
C MET A 88 3.45 5.21 -10.43
N GLU A 89 3.12 5.68 -9.24
CA GLU A 89 3.64 5.10 -8.00
C GLU A 89 3.15 3.67 -7.79
N LYS A 90 1.88 3.39 -8.08
CA LYS A 90 1.35 2.02 -8.04
C LYS A 90 2.12 1.10 -8.98
N ALA A 91 2.29 1.50 -10.24
CA ALA A 91 3.00 0.69 -11.23
C ALA A 91 4.46 0.44 -10.81
N LYS A 92 5.12 1.45 -10.23
CA LYS A 92 6.48 1.34 -9.71
C LYS A 92 6.57 0.35 -8.54
N MET A 93 5.69 0.48 -7.55
CA MET A 93 5.63 -0.43 -6.40
C MET A 93 5.32 -1.87 -6.83
N GLU A 94 4.34 -2.07 -7.73
CA GLU A 94 4.01 -3.40 -8.26
C GLU A 94 5.17 -4.04 -9.03
N LYS A 95 5.94 -3.24 -9.77
CA LYS A 95 7.17 -3.72 -10.42
C LYS A 95 8.20 -4.16 -9.38
N GLN A 96 8.47 -3.32 -8.38
CA GLN A 96 9.41 -3.64 -7.30
C GLN A 96 8.98 -4.88 -6.51
N MET A 97 7.69 -5.06 -6.28
CA MET A 97 7.13 -6.24 -5.61
C MET A 97 7.36 -7.52 -6.43
N LYS A 98 7.26 -7.47 -7.77
CA LYS A 98 7.53 -8.63 -8.63
C LYS A 98 8.99 -9.04 -8.63
N GLU A 99 9.89 -8.07 -8.46
CA GLU A 99 11.34 -8.26 -8.41
C GLU A 99 11.84 -8.54 -6.98
N LEU A 100 10.96 -8.52 -5.98
CA LEU A 100 11.31 -8.62 -4.57
C LEU A 100 11.75 -10.05 -4.23
N LEU A 101 12.99 -10.18 -3.78
CA LEU A 101 13.52 -11.43 -3.24
C LEU A 101 13.10 -11.61 -1.77
N PRO A 102 12.98 -12.85 -1.29
CA PRO A 102 12.81 -13.12 0.13
C PRO A 102 13.95 -12.50 0.95
N SER A 103 13.64 -12.10 2.19
CA SER A 103 14.67 -11.66 3.13
C SER A 103 15.30 -12.85 3.84
N GLU A 104 16.62 -12.93 3.76
CA GLU A 104 17.42 -13.90 4.48
C GLU A 104 17.86 -13.31 5.83
N VAL A 105 17.58 -14.01 6.92
CA VAL A 105 17.87 -13.55 8.28
C VAL A 105 18.67 -14.61 9.02
N GLU A 106 19.87 -14.23 9.45
CA GLU A 106 20.71 -15.00 10.35
C GLU A 106 20.46 -14.56 11.80
N ILE A 107 20.00 -15.48 12.64
CA ILE A 107 19.82 -15.24 14.07
C ILE A 107 20.76 -16.20 14.81
N PRO A 108 21.58 -15.72 15.76
CA PRO A 108 22.45 -16.58 16.56
C PRO A 108 21.66 -17.74 17.18
N ASP A 109 22.23 -18.94 17.13
CA ASP A 109 21.66 -20.18 17.68
C ASP A 109 20.34 -20.64 17.05
N LEU A 110 19.90 -20.04 15.94
CA LEU A 110 18.76 -20.47 15.15
C LEU A 110 19.18 -20.88 13.73
N PRO A 111 18.42 -21.80 13.09
CA PRO A 111 18.57 -22.07 11.67
C PRO A 111 18.38 -20.80 10.84
N HIS A 112 19.02 -20.78 9.68
CA HIS A 112 18.81 -19.76 8.65
C HIS A 112 17.32 -19.59 8.34
N VAL A 113 16.83 -18.35 8.37
CA VAL A 113 15.41 -18.04 8.16
C VAL A 113 15.22 -17.25 6.88
N THR A 114 14.35 -17.77 6.01
CA THR A 114 13.90 -17.06 4.79
C THR A 114 12.48 -16.53 4.98
N VAL A 115 12.28 -15.24 4.70
CA VAL A 115 10.98 -14.55 4.83
C VAL A 115 10.50 -14.04 3.48
N HIS A 116 9.39 -14.59 3.00
CA HIS A 116 8.66 -14.10 1.84
C HIS A 116 7.77 -12.91 2.21
N HIS A 117 7.52 -12.01 1.25
CA HIS A 117 6.81 -10.77 1.50
C HIS A 117 5.54 -10.68 0.66
N ASP A 118 4.40 -10.59 1.33
CA ASP A 118 3.08 -10.45 0.70
C ASP A 118 2.55 -9.04 0.95
N LEU A 119 2.58 -8.19 -0.08
CA LEU A 119 2.20 -6.78 0.02
C LEU A 119 0.82 -6.52 -0.62
N CYS A 120 -0.09 -5.92 0.14
CA CYS A 120 -1.44 -5.57 -0.34
C CYS A 120 -1.68 -4.06 -0.33
N MET A 121 -2.03 -3.47 -1.48
CA MET A 121 -2.35 -2.04 -1.59
C MET A 121 -3.76 -1.78 -1.03
N THR A 122 -3.86 -1.52 0.27
CA THR A 122 -5.14 -1.34 0.97
C THR A 122 -5.17 -0.10 1.87
N MET A 123 -4.03 0.59 2.05
CA MET A 123 -3.98 1.86 2.76
C MET A 123 -4.24 3.03 1.79
N ILE A 124 -5.42 3.04 1.18
CA ILE A 124 -5.82 4.07 0.22
C ILE A 124 -7.18 4.66 0.61
N ASP A 125 -7.37 5.93 0.31
CA ASP A 125 -8.67 6.59 0.48
C ASP A 125 -9.56 6.42 -0.77
N GLY A 126 -10.81 6.90 -0.69
CA GLY A 126 -11.76 6.80 -1.80
C GLY A 126 -11.29 7.54 -3.05
N LYS A 127 -10.62 8.69 -2.89
CA LYS A 127 -10.08 9.49 -4.01
C LYS A 127 -8.98 8.75 -4.75
N THR A 128 -8.06 8.13 -4.01
CA THR A 128 -6.99 7.29 -4.56
C THR A 128 -7.57 6.07 -5.27
N CYS A 129 -8.55 5.40 -4.66
CA CYS A 129 -9.23 4.26 -5.29
C CYS A 129 -9.93 4.68 -6.60
N ASN A 130 -10.55 5.85 -6.64
CA ASN A 130 -11.16 6.40 -7.86
C ASN A 130 -10.11 6.66 -8.96
N ALA A 131 -8.96 7.23 -8.59
CA ALA A 131 -7.85 7.42 -9.52
C ALA A 131 -7.34 6.09 -10.11
N LEU A 132 -7.26 5.05 -9.29
CA LEU A 132 -6.79 3.71 -9.68
C LEU A 132 -7.79 2.94 -10.55
N THR A 133 -9.09 3.14 -10.31
CA THR A 133 -10.18 2.47 -11.05
C THR A 133 -10.66 3.27 -12.26
N ASN A 134 -10.04 4.42 -12.54
CA ASN A 134 -10.49 5.37 -13.57
C ASN A 134 -11.95 5.83 -13.38
N THR A 135 -12.38 5.89 -12.13
CA THR A 135 -13.70 6.38 -11.75
C THR A 135 -13.66 7.90 -11.61
N ASN A 136 -14.11 8.61 -12.64
CA ASN A 136 -14.01 10.09 -12.70
C ASN A 136 -14.89 10.82 -11.67
N SER A 137 -16.01 10.22 -11.26
CA SER A 137 -16.95 10.82 -10.31
C SER A 137 -16.80 10.20 -8.93
N ALA A 138 -16.63 11.04 -7.91
CA ALA A 138 -16.65 10.60 -6.51
C ALA A 138 -18.01 10.04 -6.05
N GLN A 139 -19.07 10.25 -6.84
CA GLN A 139 -20.41 9.73 -6.58
C GLN A 139 -20.68 8.38 -7.26
N LYS A 140 -19.78 7.93 -8.14
CA LYS A 140 -19.86 6.61 -8.78
C LYS A 140 -19.11 5.60 -7.91
N CYS A 141 -19.69 4.43 -7.68
CA CYS A 141 -19.00 3.38 -6.95
C CYS A 141 -17.75 2.93 -7.71
N ASN A 142 -16.59 2.96 -7.07
CA ASN A 142 -15.32 2.51 -7.66
C ASN A 142 -15.16 0.99 -7.72
N THR A 143 -16.06 0.24 -7.07
CA THR A 143 -16.05 -1.22 -7.07
C THR A 143 -16.97 -1.78 -8.16
N CYS A 144 -18.23 -1.33 -8.22
CA CYS A 144 -19.23 -1.85 -9.17
C CYS A 144 -19.61 -0.86 -10.28
N GLY A 145 -19.08 0.37 -10.28
CA GLY A 145 -19.41 1.36 -11.30
C GLY A 145 -20.85 1.92 -11.22
N ALA A 146 -21.67 1.54 -10.25
CA ALA A 146 -23.01 2.07 -10.13
C ALA A 146 -23.03 3.58 -9.81
N THR A 147 -23.95 4.30 -10.44
CA THR A 147 -24.28 5.68 -10.07
C THR A 147 -25.26 5.68 -8.89
N PRO A 148 -25.48 6.82 -8.20
CA PRO A 148 -26.44 6.89 -7.09
C PRO A 148 -27.87 6.49 -7.50
N ALA A 149 -28.24 6.71 -8.76
CA ALA A 149 -29.56 6.35 -9.28
C ALA A 149 -29.75 4.82 -9.39
N ASN A 150 -28.68 4.09 -9.74
CA ASN A 150 -28.73 2.66 -10.00
C ASN A 150 -28.24 1.82 -8.81
N MET A 151 -27.66 2.45 -7.78
CA MET A 151 -27.04 1.74 -6.65
C MET A 151 -28.01 0.87 -5.85
N ASN A 152 -29.31 1.20 -5.87
CA ASN A 152 -30.36 0.44 -5.19
C ASN A 152 -31.00 -0.65 -6.08
N ASP A 153 -30.58 -0.75 -7.34
CA ASP A 153 -31.07 -1.76 -8.28
C ASP A 153 -30.02 -2.86 -8.43
N ILE A 154 -30.25 -4.00 -7.76
CA ILE A 154 -29.30 -5.11 -7.74
C ILE A 154 -29.06 -5.70 -9.13
N ASP A 155 -30.10 -5.73 -9.97
CA ASP A 155 -30.02 -6.29 -11.32
C ASP A 155 -29.16 -5.42 -12.24
N GLU A 156 -29.17 -4.10 -12.03
CA GLU A 156 -28.29 -3.17 -12.75
C GLU A 156 -26.85 -3.18 -12.22
N VAL A 157 -26.66 -3.45 -10.93
CA VAL A 157 -25.33 -3.52 -10.31
C VAL A 157 -24.59 -4.80 -10.72
N GLU A 158 -25.27 -5.95 -10.82
CA GLU A 158 -24.65 -7.24 -11.17
C GLU A 158 -24.20 -7.35 -12.65
N LYS A 159 -24.71 -6.49 -13.54
CA LYS A 159 -24.36 -6.51 -14.97
C LYS A 159 -23.00 -5.88 -15.31
N ASN A 160 -22.41 -5.10 -14.38
CA ASN A 160 -21.17 -4.35 -14.58
C ASN A 160 -19.96 -5.05 -13.96
#